data_AF-A0A7S0B5G3-F1
#
_entry.id   AF-A0A7S0B5G3-F1
#
_cell.length_a   1.000
_cell.length_b   1.000
_cell.length_c   1.000
_cell.angle_alpha   90.00
_cell.angle_beta   90.00
_cell.angle_gamma   90.00
#
_symmetry.space_group_name_H-M   'P 1'
#
loop_
_entity.id
_entity.type
_entity.pdbx_description
1 polymer ?
#
loop_
_entity_poly.entity_id
_entity_poly.type
_entity_poly.pdbx_seq_one_letter_code
_entity_poly.pdbx_strand_id
1 'polypeptide(L)'
;GQSYVQQGWKEANITVQTSGDKYATNLASRTAVGVDKDGRLIIIQIDGSIAVGAKKRGLNMLQLADLLIDNGAVHAINLDGGGSSAMARDGILINYPSDMRPPSCDASGKHQCERPVSSILCIHELPELESEQDAGTSPGFTIS
;
A
#
# COMPACT_ATOMS: atom_id res chain seq x y z
N GLY A 1 -6.70 -16.07 15.47
CA GLY A 1 -7.49 -16.44 14.27
C GLY A 1 -6.52 -16.88 13.20
N GLN A 2 -6.91 -17.82 12.33
CA GLN A 2 -6.05 -18.23 11.22
C GLN A 2 -5.91 -17.08 10.23
N SER A 3 -4.67 -16.75 9.83
CA SER A 3 -4.42 -15.77 8.75
C SER A 3 -4.51 -16.47 7.41
N TYR A 4 -5.34 -15.95 6.50
CA TYR A 4 -5.46 -16.48 5.14
C TYR A 4 -4.43 -15.87 4.19
N VAL A 5 -3.60 -14.93 4.65
CA VAL A 5 -2.55 -14.30 3.83
C VAL A 5 -1.56 -15.35 3.31
N GLN A 6 -1.16 -16.33 4.14
CA GLN A 6 -0.28 -17.41 3.70
C GLN A 6 -0.95 -18.32 2.66
N GLN A 7 -2.26 -18.54 2.78
CA GLN A 7 -3.02 -19.32 1.81
C GLN A 7 -3.18 -18.56 0.48
N GLY A 8 -3.57 -17.28 0.54
CA GLY A 8 -3.62 -16.39 -0.61
C GLY A 8 -2.26 -16.22 -1.28
N TRP A 9 -1.15 -16.25 -0.53
CA TRP A 9 0.20 -16.27 -1.10
C TRP A 9 0.50 -17.56 -1.84
N LYS A 10 0.19 -18.72 -1.24
CA LYS A 10 0.32 -20.02 -1.91
C LYS A 10 -0.51 -20.06 -3.19
N GLU A 11 -1.68 -19.44 -3.22
CA GLU A 11 -2.50 -19.40 -4.43
C GLU A 11 -1.96 -18.36 -5.45
N ALA A 12 -1.62 -17.14 -5.02
CA ALA A 12 -1.11 -16.09 -5.90
C ALA A 12 0.23 -16.44 -6.55
N ASN A 13 1.14 -17.08 -5.80
CA ASN A 13 2.49 -17.43 -6.25
C ASN A 13 2.50 -18.60 -7.26
N ILE A 14 1.41 -19.34 -7.43
CA ILE A 14 1.36 -20.53 -8.29
C ILE A 14 0.41 -20.34 -9.48
N THR A 15 -0.67 -19.56 -9.36
CA THR A 15 -1.73 -19.51 -10.40
C THR A 15 -2.17 -18.12 -10.85
N VAL A 16 -1.89 -17.02 -10.13
CA VAL A 16 -2.59 -15.72 -10.35
C VAL A 16 -1.66 -14.49 -10.46
N GLN A 17 -0.35 -14.61 -10.22
CA GLN A 17 0.60 -13.52 -10.47
C GLN A 17 0.77 -13.24 -11.98
N THR A 18 0.01 -12.29 -12.52
CA THR A 18 0.14 -11.83 -13.92
C THR A 18 1.39 -10.95 -14.15
N SER A 19 2.09 -10.56 -13.08
CA SER A 19 3.27 -9.67 -13.13
C SER A 19 4.63 -10.41 -13.19
N GLY A 20 4.63 -11.75 -13.04
CA GLY A 20 5.80 -12.61 -13.16
C GLY A 20 6.81 -12.58 -11.98
N ASP A 21 7.71 -13.56 -11.94
CA ASP A 21 8.63 -13.85 -10.83
C ASP A 21 9.54 -12.67 -10.42
N LYS A 22 9.89 -11.82 -11.39
CA LYS A 22 10.72 -10.62 -11.13
C LYS A 22 9.98 -9.61 -10.26
N TYR A 23 8.67 -9.48 -10.37
CA TYR A 23 7.89 -8.57 -9.53
C TYR A 23 7.80 -9.08 -8.09
N ALA A 24 7.65 -10.40 -7.92
CA ALA A 24 7.58 -11.06 -6.62
C ALA A 24 8.89 -10.91 -5.81
N THR A 25 10.04 -11.03 -6.48
CA THR A 25 11.35 -11.12 -5.83
C THR A 25 12.11 -9.80 -5.71
N ASN A 26 11.74 -8.77 -6.48
CA ASN A 26 12.41 -7.47 -6.41
C ASN A 26 12.05 -6.69 -5.14
N LEU A 27 13.06 -6.09 -4.52
CA LEU A 27 12.86 -5.01 -3.56
C LEU A 27 12.33 -3.77 -4.31
N ALA A 28 11.23 -3.23 -3.83
CA ALA A 28 10.60 -2.04 -4.38
C ALA A 28 9.84 -1.30 -3.27
N SER A 29 9.40 -0.08 -3.56
CA SER A 29 8.33 0.53 -2.76
C SER A 29 7.07 -0.31 -2.90
N ARG A 30 6.30 -0.47 -1.83
CA ARG A 30 5.09 -1.30 -1.80
C ARG A 30 3.94 -0.55 -1.14
N THR A 31 2.74 -0.81 -1.62
CA THR A 31 1.51 -0.33 -1.00
C THR A 31 0.60 -1.54 -0.83
N ALA A 32 -0.01 -1.71 0.33
CA ALA A 32 -0.93 -2.80 0.60
C ALA A 32 -2.08 -2.35 1.49
N VAL A 33 -3.22 -3.02 1.32
CA VAL A 33 -4.38 -2.87 2.20
C VAL A 33 -4.81 -4.24 2.69
N GLY A 34 -5.25 -4.30 3.93
CA GLY A 34 -5.78 -5.50 4.54
C GLY A 34 -6.78 -5.20 5.64
N VAL A 35 -7.31 -6.27 6.22
CA VAL A 35 -8.23 -6.21 7.36
C VAL A 35 -7.77 -7.19 8.43
N ASP A 36 -7.88 -6.76 9.69
CA ASP A 36 -7.61 -7.62 10.83
C ASP A 36 -8.82 -8.46 11.23
N LYS A 37 -8.67 -9.27 12.29
CA LYS A 37 -9.74 -10.13 12.82
C LYS A 37 -10.96 -9.37 13.35
N ASP A 38 -10.80 -8.10 13.68
CA ASP A 38 -11.84 -7.23 14.24
C ASP A 38 -12.49 -6.36 13.14
N GLY A 39 -12.11 -6.59 11.87
CA GLY A 39 -12.62 -5.85 10.72
C GLY A 39 -12.00 -4.46 10.55
N ARG A 40 -10.93 -4.14 11.27
CA ARG A 40 -10.24 -2.84 11.15
C ARG A 40 -9.31 -2.85 9.94
N LEU A 41 -9.24 -1.72 9.25
CA LEU A 41 -8.35 -1.53 8.11
C LEU A 41 -6.89 -1.45 8.54
N ILE A 42 -6.04 -2.14 7.78
CA ILE A 42 -4.59 -2.03 7.82
C ILE A 42 -4.16 -1.47 6.47
N ILE A 43 -3.47 -0.33 6.46
CA ILE A 43 -2.87 0.23 5.26
C ILE A 43 -1.39 0.41 5.51
N ILE A 44 -0.59 -0.14 4.61
CA ILE A 44 0.86 -0.10 4.71
C ILE A 44 1.41 0.52 3.43
N GLN A 45 2.25 1.53 3.60
CA GLN A 45 3.12 2.06 2.58
C GLN A 45 4.57 1.81 3.01
N ILE A 46 5.38 1.34 2.08
CA ILE A 46 6.80 1.05 2.28
C ILE A 46 7.61 1.83 1.25
N ASP A 47 8.51 2.68 1.73
CA ASP A 47 9.45 3.36 0.87
C ASP A 47 10.51 2.40 0.32
N GLY A 48 10.73 2.48 -1.00
CA GLY A 48 11.68 1.63 -1.68
C GLY A 48 12.22 2.24 -2.96
N SER A 49 12.96 1.44 -3.72
CA SER A 49 13.49 1.80 -5.02
C SER A 49 13.89 0.55 -5.77
N ILE A 50 13.47 0.46 -7.03
CA ILE A 50 13.87 -0.60 -7.97
C ILE A 50 15.22 -0.31 -8.63
N ALA A 51 15.99 0.67 -8.13
CA ALA A 51 17.29 1.07 -8.67
C ALA A 51 18.27 -0.12 -8.78
N VAL A 52 19.29 0.00 -9.64
CA VAL A 52 20.27 -1.06 -9.86
C VAL A 52 21.34 -1.12 -8.75
N GLY A 53 21.86 -2.33 -8.49
CA GLY A 53 22.96 -2.55 -7.55
C GLY A 53 22.59 -2.32 -6.08
N ALA A 54 23.50 -1.73 -5.32
CA ALA A 54 23.36 -1.49 -3.87
C ALA A 54 22.26 -0.47 -3.48
N LYS A 55 21.57 0.13 -4.47
CA LYS A 55 20.51 1.13 -4.24
C LYS A 55 19.10 0.52 -4.22
N LYS A 56 18.96 -0.79 -4.39
CA LYS A 56 17.68 -1.50 -4.17
C LYS A 56 17.29 -1.36 -2.70
N ARG A 57 16.07 -0.92 -2.44
CA ARG A 57 15.51 -0.76 -1.09
C ARG A 57 14.00 -1.00 -1.10
N GLY A 58 13.42 -1.20 0.07
CA GLY A 58 12.02 -1.57 0.26
C GLY A 58 11.88 -3.08 0.48
N LEU A 59 10.71 -3.64 0.15
CA LEU A 59 10.39 -5.04 0.40
C LEU A 59 10.06 -5.78 -0.89
N ASN A 60 10.42 -7.07 -0.91
CA ASN A 60 9.83 -8.00 -1.87
C ASN A 60 8.43 -8.43 -1.40
N MET A 61 7.72 -9.18 -2.23
CA MET A 61 6.33 -9.54 -1.95
C MET A 61 6.17 -10.49 -0.76
N LEU A 62 7.15 -11.38 -0.53
CA LEU A 62 7.12 -12.28 0.62
C LEU A 62 7.31 -11.51 1.93
N GLN A 63 8.29 -10.60 1.97
CA GLN A 63 8.52 -9.75 3.14
C GLN A 63 7.33 -8.82 3.42
N LEU A 64 6.65 -8.33 2.38
CA LEU A 64 5.41 -7.57 2.55
C LEU A 64 4.29 -8.42 3.15
N ALA A 65 4.13 -9.66 2.69
CA ALA A 65 3.14 -10.60 3.23
C ALA A 65 3.43 -10.93 4.70
N ASP A 66 4.68 -11.21 5.04
CA ASP A 66 5.12 -11.45 6.43
C ASP A 66 4.82 -10.22 7.30
N LEU A 67 5.14 -9.01 6.84
CA LEU A 67 4.84 -7.77 7.55
C LEU A 67 3.34 -7.58 7.80
N LEU A 68 2.48 -7.89 6.82
CA LEU A 68 1.03 -7.81 6.97
C LEU A 68 0.52 -8.82 8.01
N ILE A 69 1.04 -10.05 7.99
CA ILE A 69 0.71 -11.10 8.96
C ILE A 69 1.12 -10.68 10.37
N ASP A 70 2.34 -10.16 10.54
CA ASP A 70 2.87 -9.69 11.82
C ASP A 70 2.06 -8.52 12.39
N ASN A 71 1.44 -7.71 11.53
CA ASN A 71 0.53 -6.63 11.91
C ASN A 71 -0.94 -7.09 12.07
N GLY A 72 -1.20 -8.40 12.03
CA GLY A 72 -2.51 -8.98 12.35
C GLY A 72 -3.49 -9.07 11.18
N ALA A 73 -3.03 -8.88 9.93
CA ALA A 73 -3.88 -9.03 8.76
C ALA A 73 -4.38 -10.48 8.60
N VAL A 74 -5.70 -10.61 8.49
CA VAL A 74 -6.36 -11.88 8.17
C VAL A 74 -6.52 -12.01 6.66
N HIS A 75 -6.85 -10.91 5.99
CA HIS A 75 -6.87 -10.77 4.53
C HIS A 75 -6.09 -9.52 4.12
N ALA A 76 -5.37 -9.59 3.01
CA ALA A 76 -4.67 -8.44 2.45
C ALA A 76 -4.43 -8.60 0.94
N ILE A 77 -4.31 -7.46 0.25
CA ILE A 77 -3.94 -7.36 -1.15
C ILE A 77 -2.80 -6.36 -1.32
N ASN A 78 -1.94 -6.62 -2.30
CA ASN A 78 -0.93 -5.65 -2.73
C ASN A 78 -1.53 -4.74 -3.81
N LEU A 79 -1.27 -3.44 -3.69
CA LEU A 79 -1.65 -2.41 -4.65
C LEU A 79 -0.44 -2.01 -5.52
N ASP A 80 -0.62 -1.04 -6.41
CA ASP A 80 0.48 -0.55 -7.24
C ASP A 80 1.63 0.00 -6.37
N GLY A 81 2.86 -0.26 -6.81
CA GLY A 81 4.09 -0.03 -6.06
C GLY A 81 5.15 0.73 -6.86
N GLY A 82 6.40 0.61 -6.45
CA GLY A 82 7.52 1.33 -7.07
C GLY A 82 7.27 2.85 -7.06
N GLY A 83 7.42 3.50 -8.23
CA GLY A 83 7.23 4.94 -8.37
C GLY A 83 5.84 5.45 -8.02
N SER A 84 4.82 4.58 -8.09
CA SER A 84 3.43 4.91 -7.77
C SER A 84 3.13 4.85 -6.27
N SER A 85 4.03 4.32 -5.44
CA SER A 85 3.79 4.21 -4.00
C SER A 85 3.91 5.58 -3.33
N ALA A 86 2.77 6.12 -2.92
CA ALA A 86 2.65 7.39 -2.24
C ALA A 86 1.58 7.31 -1.14
N MET A 87 1.79 8.03 -0.04
CA MET A 87 0.84 8.17 1.05
C MET A 87 0.79 9.63 1.48
N ALA A 88 -0.41 10.19 1.53
CA ALA A 88 -0.65 11.54 2.02
C ALA A 88 -1.56 11.51 3.24
N ARG A 89 -1.31 12.44 4.16
CA ARG A 89 -2.17 12.73 5.30
C ARG A 89 -2.47 14.22 5.31
N ASP A 90 -3.75 14.56 5.41
CA ASP A 90 -4.21 15.96 5.41
C ASP A 90 -3.69 16.76 4.20
N GLY A 91 -3.64 16.11 3.03
CA GLY A 91 -3.13 16.69 1.78
C GLY A 91 -1.60 16.82 1.69
N ILE A 92 -0.85 16.34 2.69
CA ILE A 92 0.61 16.42 2.75
C ILE A 92 1.20 15.03 2.52
N LEU A 93 2.15 14.91 1.60
CA LEU A 93 2.91 13.68 1.37
C LEU A 93 3.75 13.33 2.62
N ILE A 94 3.64 12.10 3.10
CA ILE A 94 4.32 11.64 4.32
C ILE A 94 5.33 10.50 4.10
N ASN A 95 5.65 10.19 2.84
CA ASN A 95 6.63 9.17 2.47
C ASN A 95 7.66 9.71 1.45
N TYR A 96 8.67 8.90 1.11
CA TYR A 96 9.71 9.23 0.12
C TYR A 96 9.49 8.50 -1.22
N PRO A 97 8.95 9.17 -2.25
CA PRO A 97 8.74 8.58 -3.57
C PRO A 97 10.03 8.04 -4.21
N SER A 98 9.89 7.11 -5.15
CA SER A 98 11.06 6.48 -5.77
C SER A 98 11.44 6.99 -7.16
N ASP A 99 10.57 7.76 -7.81
CA ASP A 99 10.87 8.31 -9.14
C ASP A 99 11.88 9.44 -9.03
N MET A 100 12.86 9.44 -9.94
CA MET A 100 13.95 10.43 -9.99
C MET A 100 14.22 10.93 -11.42
N ARG A 101 13.39 10.57 -12.39
CA ARG A 101 13.57 10.91 -13.81
C ARG A 101 12.23 11.29 -14.44
N PRO A 102 12.24 11.91 -15.64
CA PRO A 102 11.02 12.14 -16.40
C PRO A 102 10.26 10.82 -16.65
N PRO A 103 8.92 10.86 -16.74
CA PRO A 103 8.08 12.08 -16.74
C PRO A 103 7.80 12.66 -15.36
N SER A 104 8.05 11.93 -14.26
CA SER A 104 7.67 12.35 -12.91
C SER A 104 8.60 13.41 -12.31
N CYS A 105 9.88 13.41 -12.70
CA CYS A 105 10.88 14.34 -12.20
C CYS A 105 11.64 15.07 -13.30
N ASP A 106 12.35 16.12 -12.91
CA ASP A 106 13.38 16.76 -13.73
C ASP A 106 14.50 15.77 -14.14
N ALA A 107 15.11 16.03 -15.30
CA ALA A 107 16.15 15.19 -15.87
C ALA A 107 17.46 15.16 -15.07
N SER A 108 17.68 16.12 -14.15
CA SER A 108 18.88 16.17 -13.31
C SER A 108 19.03 14.97 -12.36
N GLY A 109 17.92 14.31 -11.99
CA GLY A 109 17.94 13.19 -11.05
C GLY A 109 18.42 13.53 -9.64
N LYS A 110 18.32 14.80 -9.24
CA LYS A 110 18.72 15.28 -7.91
C LYS A 110 17.63 15.14 -6.85
N HIS A 111 16.37 15.03 -7.27
CA HIS A 111 15.21 14.99 -6.39
C HIS A 111 14.39 13.72 -6.63
N GLN A 112 13.60 13.36 -5.62
CA GLN A 112 12.55 12.34 -5.71
C GLN A 112 11.21 13.06 -5.87
N CYS A 113 10.35 12.55 -6.74
CA CYS A 113 9.05 13.18 -7.02
C CYS A 113 7.95 12.12 -7.06
N GLU A 114 6.75 12.55 -6.67
CA GLU A 114 5.54 11.75 -6.79
C GLU A 114 5.21 11.48 -8.26
N ARG A 115 4.71 10.28 -8.54
CA ARG A 115 4.22 9.91 -9.86
C ARG A 115 2.71 10.18 -9.95
N PRO A 116 2.21 10.78 -11.05
CA PRO A 116 0.78 10.78 -11.34
C PRO A 116 0.25 9.34 -11.46
N VAL A 117 -0.74 8.99 -10.64
CA VAL A 117 -1.37 7.66 -10.61
C VAL A 117 -2.79 7.69 -11.16
N SER A 118 -3.34 6.53 -11.51
CA SER A 118 -4.68 6.41 -12.09
C SER A 118 -5.82 6.55 -11.07
N SER A 119 -5.63 5.99 -9.88
CA SER A 119 -6.65 5.87 -8.85
C SER A 119 -6.00 5.96 -7.48
N ILE A 120 -6.75 6.43 -6.48
CA ILE A 120 -6.31 6.51 -5.09
C ILE A 120 -7.27 5.73 -4.19
N LEU A 121 -6.77 5.27 -3.05
CA LEU A 121 -7.57 4.80 -1.93
C LEU A 121 -7.73 5.96 -0.95
N CYS A 122 -8.95 6.51 -0.80
CA CYS A 122 -9.17 7.66 0.08
C CYS A 122 -9.76 7.23 1.43
N ILE A 123 -9.26 7.84 2.50
CA ILE A 123 -9.81 7.71 3.84
C ILE A 123 -10.38 9.08 4.28
N HIS A 124 -11.71 9.23 4.30
CA HIS A 124 -12.43 10.37 4.86
C HIS A 124 -13.50 9.97 5.91
N GLU A 125 -13.71 10.83 6.91
CA GLU A 125 -14.84 10.69 7.83
C GLU A 125 -16.14 10.77 7.03
N LEU A 126 -17.13 9.97 7.40
CA LEU A 126 -18.47 10.18 6.88
C LEU A 126 -18.97 11.52 7.42
N PRO A 127 -19.55 12.40 6.58
CA PRO A 127 -20.31 13.49 7.12
C PRO A 127 -21.36 12.88 8.04
N GLU A 128 -21.47 13.38 9.27
CA GLU A 128 -22.62 13.07 10.12
C GLU A 128 -23.84 13.37 9.26
N LEU A 129 -24.55 12.32 8.83
CA LEU A 129 -25.92 12.51 8.39
C LEU A 129 -26.57 13.19 9.58
N GLU A 130 -27.12 14.40 9.40
CA GLU A 130 -27.97 15.03 10.39
C GLU A 130 -29.14 14.08 10.66
N SER A 131 -28.93 13.11 11.57
CA SER A 131 -29.99 12.28 12.11
C SER A 131 -30.53 13.05 13.29
N GLU A 132 -31.79 13.43 13.16
CA GLU A 132 -32.66 13.71 14.29
C GLU A 132 -32.33 12.75 15.44
N GLN A 133 -31.87 13.34 16.54
CA GLN A 133 -31.86 12.83 17.91
C GLN A 133 -31.61 11.33 18.14
N ASP A 134 -30.47 11.11 18.81
CA ASP A 134 -30.30 10.22 19.98
C ASP A 134 -29.46 8.94 19.77
N ALA A 135 -28.68 8.65 20.82
CA ALA A 135 -27.79 7.52 21.08
C ALA A 135 -26.40 7.50 20.39
N GLY A 136 -25.39 7.87 21.19
CA GLY A 136 -23.97 7.86 20.83
C GLY A 136 -23.47 6.53 20.27
N THR A 137 -22.87 6.60 19.09
CA THR A 137 -22.08 5.54 18.46
C THR A 137 -20.86 6.18 17.79
N SER A 138 -19.70 5.55 17.94
CA SER A 138 -18.40 6.00 17.41
C SER A 138 -18.45 6.23 15.88
N PRO A 139 -17.72 7.22 15.34
CA PRO A 139 -17.79 7.55 13.91
C PRO A 139 -17.27 6.39 13.06
N GLY A 140 -18.12 5.96 12.12
CA GLY A 140 -17.79 4.95 11.12
C GLY A 140 -16.96 5.55 9.98
N PHE A 141 -16.05 4.74 9.44
CA PHE A 141 -15.10 5.12 8.41
C PHE A 141 -15.45 4.40 7.08
N THR A 142 -15.44 5.08 5.93
CA THR A 142 -15.79 4.49 4.61
C THR A 142 -14.66 4.62 3.59
N ILE A 143 -14.48 3.58 2.77
CA ILE A 143 -13.52 3.56 1.66
C ILE A 143 -14.25 3.90 0.36
N SER A 144 -13.75 4.91 -0.36
CA SER A 144 -14.17 5.26 -1.73
C SER A 144 -13.03 5.05 -2.73
#